data_AF-T0HQ33-F1
#
_entry.id   AF-T0HQ33-F1
#
_cell.length_a   1.000
_cell.length_b   1.000
_cell.length_c   1.000
_cell.angle_alpha   90.00
_cell.angle_beta   90.00
_cell.angle_gamma   90.00
#
_symmetry.space_group_name_H-M   'P 1'
#
loop_
_entity.id
_entity.type
_entity.pdbx_description
1 polymer ?
#
loop_
_entity_poly.entity_id
_entity_poly.type
_entity_poly.pdbx_seq_one_letter_code
_entity_poly.pdbx_strand_id
1 'polypeptide(L)'
;MTIDFPYGKEEGILPLPFGKRDDRPGLLVLTDMAGTDGIAAVADSAGLRLLEVIGLEDGPYRLDIQLGCDIILLFCDKPSPILERLLVQVETFAIQREIPVILVAGLDTVDLAYACTRNDRTQLLCQPDETDLAAALVTAGESAEAVQRVHDISSDSDGIRLQKLSDEVSRIARTLESLTQRRPQAAPSFELGPRISDRPSDYVGMPVLAPLGGESAGLDGKEHVTAQQVRDLLRARRLRDEFLPGDLFADPAWDMLLDLFAARLEQERVSVSSLCIASAVPPTTALRWIRTLTEKGLLQRQADPHDGRRIFIALADNAAAALTEWFSASRRFLSYEGRSGSLIDPV
;
A
#
# COMPACT_ATOMS: atom_id res chain seq x y z
N MET A 1 -44.70 29.93 -19.52
CA MET A 1 -43.43 30.21 -18.82
C MET A 1 -42.66 28.92 -18.81
N THR A 2 -41.80 28.77 -19.82
CA THR A 2 -40.91 27.64 -20.02
C THR A 2 -39.55 28.31 -20.11
N ILE A 3 -38.65 28.02 -19.17
CA ILE A 3 -37.29 28.58 -19.21
C ILE A 3 -36.37 27.41 -19.48
N ASP A 4 -36.01 27.33 -20.76
CA ASP A 4 -34.87 26.59 -21.29
C ASP A 4 -33.59 26.99 -20.54
N PHE A 5 -32.82 26.00 -20.12
CA PHE A 5 -31.43 26.20 -19.71
C PHE A 5 -30.53 26.04 -20.94
N PRO A 6 -29.87 27.11 -21.43
CA PRO A 6 -28.90 26.97 -22.50
C PRO A 6 -27.59 26.44 -21.92
N TYR A 7 -27.07 25.39 -22.56
CA TYR A 7 -25.66 25.01 -22.41
C TYR A 7 -24.77 26.21 -22.79
N GLY A 8 -24.06 26.75 -21.81
CA GLY A 8 -23.02 27.75 -22.00
C GLY A 8 -21.80 27.12 -22.64
N LYS A 9 -21.39 27.68 -23.78
CA LYS A 9 -20.17 27.40 -24.52
C LYS A 9 -18.92 27.78 -23.71
N GLU A 10 -17.83 27.11 -24.07
CA GLU A 10 -16.42 27.41 -23.78
C GLU A 10 -16.15 28.87 -23.41
N GLU A 11 -15.60 29.08 -22.21
CA GLU A 11 -14.61 30.09 -21.81
C GLU A 11 -14.67 30.26 -20.29
N GLY A 12 -13.70 29.70 -19.56
CA GLY A 12 -13.62 29.88 -18.11
C GLY A 12 -12.88 28.74 -17.42
N ILE A 13 -11.55 28.81 -17.43
CA ILE A 13 -10.71 27.98 -16.56
C ILE A 13 -11.03 28.37 -15.12
N LEU A 14 -11.91 27.62 -14.47
CA LEU A 14 -12.03 27.64 -13.02
C LEU A 14 -10.74 27.06 -12.44
N PRO A 15 -10.05 27.75 -11.50
CA PRO A 15 -8.90 27.17 -10.84
C PRO A 15 -9.40 25.99 -10.00
N LEU A 16 -9.03 24.78 -10.42
CA LEU A 16 -9.27 23.58 -9.62
C LEU A 16 -8.54 23.75 -8.27
N PRO A 17 -9.11 23.29 -7.14
CA PRO A 17 -8.49 23.38 -5.81
C PRO A 17 -7.18 22.59 -5.68
N PHE A 18 -6.85 21.82 -6.71
CA PHE A 18 -5.58 21.13 -6.92
C PHE A 18 -5.01 21.67 -8.24
N GLY A 19 -3.70 21.96 -8.28
CA GLY A 19 -3.05 22.49 -9.46
C GLY A 19 -3.39 21.71 -10.73
N LYS A 20 -3.32 22.38 -11.88
CA LYS A 20 -3.53 21.75 -13.19
C LYS A 20 -2.71 20.46 -13.25
N ARG A 21 -3.36 19.32 -13.55
CA ARG A 21 -2.70 18.02 -13.61
C ARG A 21 -1.52 18.12 -14.58
N ASP A 22 -0.32 17.98 -14.04
CA ASP A 22 0.91 18.00 -14.81
C ASP A 22 1.29 16.56 -15.10
N ASP A 23 0.89 16.10 -16.29
CA ASP A 23 1.09 14.73 -16.77
C ASP A 23 2.54 14.49 -17.27
N ARG A 24 3.43 15.48 -17.14
CA ARG A 24 4.85 15.29 -17.46
C ARG A 24 5.49 14.25 -16.53
N PRO A 25 6.42 13.43 -17.04
CA PRO A 25 7.13 12.42 -16.27
C PRO A 25 7.86 13.03 -15.07
N GLY A 26 7.69 12.41 -13.91
CA GLY A 26 8.24 12.85 -12.64
C GLY A 26 9.71 12.49 -12.48
N LEU A 27 10.58 13.50 -12.37
CA LEU A 27 12.00 13.36 -12.11
C LEU A 27 12.29 13.45 -10.60
N LEU A 28 12.93 12.41 -10.06
CA LEU A 28 13.47 12.40 -8.70
C LEU A 28 14.98 12.64 -8.74
N VAL A 29 15.49 13.59 -7.96
CA VAL A 29 16.92 13.90 -7.93
C VAL A 29 17.51 13.56 -6.57
N LEU A 30 18.56 12.73 -6.56
CA LEU A 30 19.34 12.34 -5.38
C LEU A 30 20.73 12.93 -5.50
N THR A 31 21.17 13.71 -4.51
CA THR A 31 22.43 14.47 -4.61
C THR A 31 23.09 14.69 -3.25
N ASP A 32 24.42 14.86 -3.22
CA ASP A 32 25.20 15.23 -2.01
C ASP A 32 25.30 16.77 -1.84
N MET A 33 24.34 17.50 -2.45
CA MET A 33 24.14 18.95 -2.33
C MET A 33 25.27 19.86 -2.89
N ALA A 34 26.18 19.33 -3.70
CA ALA A 34 27.07 20.16 -4.53
C ALA A 34 26.59 20.10 -5.99
N GLY A 35 26.21 21.26 -6.57
CA GLY A 35 25.90 21.36 -8.00
C GLY A 35 24.43 21.18 -8.40
N THR A 36 23.48 21.57 -7.55
CA THR A 36 22.04 21.54 -7.90
C THR A 36 21.56 22.76 -8.68
N ASP A 37 22.40 23.79 -8.81
CA ASP A 37 22.09 25.00 -9.56
C ASP A 37 21.88 24.65 -11.04
N GLY A 38 20.66 24.87 -11.53
CA GLY A 38 20.30 24.63 -12.94
C GLY A 38 19.55 23.32 -13.21
N ILE A 39 19.52 22.34 -12.30
CA ILE A 39 18.82 21.07 -12.54
C ILE A 39 17.33 21.29 -12.83
N ALA A 40 16.68 22.21 -12.12
CA ALA A 40 15.28 22.55 -12.37
C ALA A 40 15.06 23.11 -13.78
N ALA A 41 16.00 23.93 -14.30
CA ALA A 41 15.92 24.50 -15.64
C ALA A 41 16.20 23.45 -16.72
N VAL A 42 17.14 22.52 -16.47
CA VAL A 42 17.42 21.40 -17.37
C VAL A 42 16.27 20.39 -17.39
N ALA A 43 15.66 20.09 -16.24
CA ALA A 43 14.50 19.23 -16.16
C ALA A 43 13.30 19.84 -16.92
N ASP A 44 13.04 21.13 -16.74
CA ASP A 44 11.92 21.81 -17.42
C ASP A 44 12.14 21.89 -18.94
N SER A 45 13.38 22.14 -19.40
CA SER A 45 13.72 22.14 -20.82
C SER A 45 13.65 20.74 -21.45
N ALA A 46 13.90 19.69 -20.66
CA ALA A 46 13.69 18.30 -21.05
C ALA A 46 12.21 17.85 -20.97
N GLY A 47 11.28 18.74 -20.58
CA GLY A 47 9.85 18.40 -20.46
C GLY A 47 9.53 17.50 -19.26
N LEU A 48 10.39 17.47 -18.25
CA LEU A 48 10.23 16.68 -17.04
C LEU A 48 9.66 17.52 -15.90
N ARG A 49 8.85 16.90 -15.04
CA ARG A 49 8.38 17.51 -13.80
C ARG A 49 9.31 17.13 -12.66
N LEU A 50 10.11 18.08 -12.17
CA LEU A 50 10.92 17.87 -10.98
C LEU A 50 10.01 17.62 -9.77
N LEU A 51 10.07 16.42 -9.21
CA LEU A 51 9.30 16.05 -8.01
C LEU A 51 9.95 16.64 -6.77
N GLU A 52 11.21 16.28 -6.55
CA GLU A 52 11.96 16.66 -5.36
C GLU A 52 13.45 16.48 -5.60
N VAL A 53 14.25 17.27 -4.89
CA VAL A 53 15.71 17.14 -4.80
C VAL A 53 16.03 16.75 -3.37
N ILE A 54 16.67 15.61 -3.19
CA ILE A 54 16.84 14.96 -1.90
C ILE A 54 18.34 14.67 -1.69
N GLY A 55 18.79 14.79 -0.44
CA GLY A 55 20.13 14.37 -0.03
C GLY A 55 20.36 12.87 -0.25
N LEU A 56 21.59 12.44 -0.50
CA LEU A 56 21.90 11.00 -0.59
C LEU A 56 21.53 10.22 0.69
N GLU A 57 21.51 10.90 1.84
CA GLU A 57 21.12 10.35 3.14
C GLU A 57 19.63 10.07 3.27
N ASP A 58 18.78 10.90 2.67
CA ASP A 58 17.32 10.77 2.69
C ASP A 58 16.80 9.93 1.50
N GLY A 59 17.66 9.67 0.51
CA GLY A 59 17.34 8.88 -0.69
C GLY A 59 16.73 7.50 -0.39
N PRO A 60 17.28 6.69 0.54
CA PRO A 60 16.71 5.39 0.90
C PRO A 60 15.27 5.48 1.40
N TYR A 61 14.99 6.42 2.30
CA TYR A 61 13.65 6.63 2.86
C TYR A 61 12.67 7.09 1.78
N ARG A 62 13.13 7.96 0.88
CA ARG A 62 12.32 8.49 -0.22
C ARG A 62 11.97 7.46 -1.29
N LEU A 63 12.83 6.48 -1.55
CA LEU A 63 12.53 5.37 -2.47
C LEU A 63 11.55 4.36 -1.85
N ASP A 64 11.55 4.23 -0.53
CA ASP A 64 10.63 3.34 0.21
C ASP A 64 9.21 3.91 0.31
N ILE A 65 9.05 5.24 0.29
CA ILE A 65 7.75 5.89 0.10
C ILE A 65 7.36 5.72 -1.37
N GLN A 66 6.25 5.02 -1.65
CA GLN A 66 5.73 4.75 -3.01
C GLN A 66 5.40 6.04 -3.79
N LEU A 67 6.42 6.73 -4.30
CA LEU A 67 6.30 7.86 -5.20
C LEU A 67 6.11 7.35 -6.63
N GLY A 68 5.21 8.00 -7.37
CA GLY A 68 5.13 7.88 -8.83
C GLY A 68 6.22 8.72 -9.49
N CYS A 69 7.49 8.35 -9.27
CA CYS A 69 8.59 8.86 -10.08
C CYS A 69 8.71 8.01 -11.35
N ASP A 70 9.01 8.67 -12.46
CA ASP A 70 9.16 8.05 -13.77
C ASP A 70 10.62 8.02 -14.20
N ILE A 71 11.48 8.84 -13.58
CA ILE A 71 12.93 8.93 -13.84
C ILE A 71 13.67 9.22 -12.54
N ILE A 72 14.84 8.61 -12.34
CA ILE A 72 15.74 8.90 -11.21
C ILE A 72 17.06 9.45 -11.74
N LEU A 73 17.50 10.59 -11.19
CA LEU A 73 18.82 11.17 -11.40
C LEU A 73 19.59 11.11 -10.08
N LEU A 74 20.75 10.46 -10.05
CA LEU A 74 21.59 10.34 -8.86
C LEU A 74 22.99 10.88 -9.12
N PHE A 75 23.41 11.84 -8.29
CA PHE A 75 24.77 12.38 -8.28
C PHE A 75 25.62 11.67 -7.22
N CYS A 76 26.72 11.09 -7.66
CA CYS A 76 27.67 10.37 -6.83
C CYS A 76 29.08 10.92 -6.99
N ASP A 77 29.29 12.20 -6.71
CA ASP A 77 30.59 12.86 -6.88
C ASP A 77 31.66 12.39 -5.90
N LYS A 78 31.27 12.07 -4.65
CA LYS A 78 32.20 11.67 -3.59
C LYS A 78 31.88 10.28 -3.07
N PRO A 79 32.91 9.46 -2.77
CA PRO A 79 32.69 8.18 -2.14
C PRO A 79 32.17 8.38 -0.72
N SER A 80 31.04 7.75 -0.42
CA SER A 80 30.46 7.72 0.92
C SER A 80 30.04 6.29 1.28
N PRO A 81 30.02 5.92 2.58
CA PRO A 81 29.60 4.59 2.99
C PRO A 81 28.11 4.31 2.71
N ILE A 82 27.31 5.36 2.50
CA ILE A 82 25.88 5.26 2.17
C ILE A 82 25.68 5.06 0.66
N LEU A 83 26.60 5.59 -0.16
CA LEU A 83 26.50 5.59 -1.62
C LEU A 83 26.38 4.18 -2.22
N GLU A 84 27.21 3.22 -1.80
CA GLU A 84 27.14 1.84 -2.32
C GLU A 84 25.76 1.21 -2.05
N ARG A 85 25.24 1.37 -0.83
CA ARG A 85 23.92 0.87 -0.46
C ARG A 85 22.81 1.55 -1.26
N LEU A 86 22.91 2.86 -1.44
CA LEU A 86 21.93 3.63 -2.21
C LEU A 86 21.93 3.24 -3.69
N LEU A 87 23.10 3.05 -4.30
CA LEU A 87 23.23 2.59 -5.70
C LEU A 87 22.55 1.23 -5.89
N VAL A 88 22.78 0.28 -4.99
CA VAL A 88 22.12 -1.04 -5.02
C VAL A 88 20.60 -0.91 -4.87
N GLN A 89 20.14 -0.02 -3.99
CA GLN A 89 18.71 0.21 -3.77
C GLN A 89 18.03 0.87 -4.97
N VAL A 90 18.64 1.91 -5.55
CA VAL A 90 18.16 2.62 -6.75
C VAL A 90 18.08 1.65 -7.93
N GLU A 91 19.12 0.85 -8.16
CA GLU A 91 19.11 -0.15 -9.23
C GLU A 91 18.04 -1.22 -9.02
N THR A 92 17.89 -1.71 -7.80
CA THR A 92 16.84 -2.69 -7.48
C THR A 92 15.45 -2.10 -7.72
N PHE A 93 15.22 -0.85 -7.30
CA PHE A 93 13.97 -0.14 -7.51
C PHE A 93 13.69 0.11 -9.01
N ALA A 94 14.71 0.53 -9.75
CA ALA A 94 14.64 0.78 -11.18
C ALA A 94 14.32 -0.48 -11.98
N ILE A 95 14.91 -1.62 -11.62
CA ILE A 95 14.60 -2.93 -12.23
C ILE A 95 13.16 -3.34 -11.93
N GLN A 96 12.71 -3.19 -10.69
CA GLN A 96 11.36 -3.60 -10.28
C GLN A 96 10.26 -2.77 -10.96
N ARG A 97 10.52 -1.50 -11.25
CA ARG A 97 9.55 -0.58 -11.86
C ARG A 97 9.82 -0.26 -13.33
N GLU A 98 10.87 -0.87 -13.89
CA GLU A 98 11.42 -0.57 -15.22
C GLU A 98 11.66 0.92 -15.49
N ILE A 99 12.05 1.68 -14.47
CA ILE A 99 12.28 3.13 -14.55
C ILE A 99 13.71 3.40 -15.07
N PRO A 100 13.91 4.36 -15.98
CA PRO A 100 15.24 4.82 -16.37
C PRO A 100 15.96 5.53 -15.22
N VAL A 101 17.26 5.26 -15.09
CA VAL A 101 18.14 5.88 -14.09
C VAL A 101 19.30 6.55 -14.79
N ILE A 102 19.66 7.75 -14.31
CA ILE A 102 20.87 8.46 -14.73
C ILE A 102 21.78 8.57 -13.51
N LEU A 103 22.95 7.94 -13.59
CA LEU A 103 23.99 8.00 -12.57
C LEU A 103 25.07 8.98 -13.03
N VAL A 104 25.31 10.02 -12.26
CA VAL A 104 26.37 11.01 -12.51
C VAL A 104 27.50 10.76 -11.52
N ALA A 105 28.60 10.18 -11.99
CA ALA A 105 29.75 9.81 -11.16
C ALA A 105 30.95 10.74 -11.36
N GLY A 106 31.74 10.88 -10.30
CA GLY A 106 33.10 11.43 -10.36
C GLY A 106 34.13 10.34 -10.69
N LEU A 107 35.38 10.75 -10.92
CA LEU A 107 36.48 9.83 -11.23
C LEU A 107 36.72 8.79 -10.12
N ASP A 108 36.51 9.18 -8.86
CA ASP A 108 36.73 8.30 -7.70
C ASP A 108 35.58 7.32 -7.44
N THR A 109 34.41 7.54 -8.07
CA THR A 109 33.18 6.78 -7.82
C THR A 109 32.67 6.03 -9.05
N VAL A 110 33.23 6.29 -10.24
CA VAL A 110 32.81 5.65 -11.49
C VAL A 110 32.90 4.12 -11.44
N ASP A 111 33.95 3.56 -10.83
CA ASP A 111 34.12 2.11 -10.70
C ASP A 111 33.02 1.49 -9.81
N LEU A 112 32.67 2.18 -8.72
CA LEU A 112 31.61 1.76 -7.82
C LEU A 112 30.24 1.84 -8.52
N ALA A 113 29.97 2.95 -9.19
CA ALA A 113 28.73 3.16 -9.94
C ALA A 113 28.56 2.11 -11.06
N TYR A 114 29.64 1.84 -11.81
CA TYR A 114 29.66 0.81 -12.84
C TYR A 114 29.43 -0.59 -12.25
N ALA A 115 30.08 -0.93 -11.13
CA ALA A 115 29.91 -2.23 -10.48
C ALA A 115 28.48 -2.46 -9.95
N CYS A 116 27.78 -1.40 -9.57
CA CYS A 116 26.40 -1.47 -9.09
C CYS A 116 25.35 -1.45 -10.22
N THR A 117 25.70 -0.95 -11.41
CA THR A 117 24.77 -0.85 -12.55
C THR A 117 24.34 -2.24 -13.01
N ARG A 118 23.03 -2.51 -13.04
CA ARG A 118 22.45 -3.81 -13.42
C ARG A 118 21.32 -3.69 -14.43
N ASN A 119 20.69 -2.53 -14.53
CA ASN A 119 19.59 -2.27 -15.44
C ASN A 119 20.09 -1.77 -16.80
N ASP A 120 19.54 -2.32 -17.89
CA ASP A 120 19.83 -1.88 -19.26
C ASP A 120 19.33 -0.44 -19.53
N ARG A 121 18.41 0.07 -18.70
CA ARG A 121 17.89 1.45 -18.75
C ARG A 121 18.66 2.43 -17.86
N THR A 122 19.78 2.01 -17.28
CA THR A 122 20.66 2.91 -16.51
C THR A 122 21.73 3.52 -17.41
N GLN A 123 21.81 4.84 -17.43
CA GLN A 123 22.88 5.60 -18.07
C GLN A 123 23.89 6.05 -17.01
N LEU A 124 25.16 5.68 -17.18
CA LEU A 124 26.27 6.14 -16.34
C LEU A 124 27.05 7.24 -17.07
N LEU A 125 27.07 8.44 -16.48
CA LEU A 125 27.82 9.59 -16.95
C LEU A 125 28.98 9.85 -15.98
N CYS A 126 30.17 10.09 -16.52
CA CYS A 126 31.35 10.44 -15.71
C CYS A 126 31.71 11.90 -15.97
N GLN A 127 31.57 12.75 -14.96
CA GLN A 127 31.79 14.21 -15.05
C GLN A 127 31.14 14.87 -16.30
N PRO A 128 29.81 14.72 -16.50
CA PRO A 128 29.12 15.28 -17.65
C PRO A 128 29.11 16.81 -17.63
N ASP A 129 29.04 17.42 -18.81
CA ASP A 129 28.67 18.84 -18.91
C ASP A 129 27.13 19.02 -18.94
N GLU A 130 26.66 20.27 -19.00
CA GLU A 130 25.22 20.58 -19.03
C GLU A 130 24.52 19.99 -20.26
N THR A 131 25.24 19.84 -21.39
CA THR A 131 24.68 19.31 -22.63
C THR A 131 24.52 17.79 -22.58
N ASP A 132 25.50 17.09 -21.99
CA ASP A 132 25.44 15.66 -21.74
C ASP A 132 24.29 15.31 -20.80
N LEU A 133 24.13 16.08 -19.71
CA LEU A 133 23.06 15.87 -18.74
C LEU A 133 21.68 16.10 -19.36
N ALA A 134 21.52 17.17 -20.15
CA ALA A 134 20.28 17.46 -20.86
C ALA A 134 19.93 16.35 -21.86
N ALA A 135 20.90 15.86 -22.63
CA ALA A 135 20.68 14.77 -23.59
C ALA A 135 20.27 13.47 -22.90
N ALA A 136 20.89 13.13 -21.76
CA ALA A 136 20.53 11.96 -20.98
C ALA A 136 19.10 12.05 -20.42
N LEU A 137 18.71 13.23 -19.92
CA LEU A 137 17.36 13.49 -19.40
C LEU A 137 16.28 13.40 -20.49
N VAL A 138 16.54 13.95 -21.69
CA VAL A 138 15.61 13.82 -22.84
C VAL A 138 15.43 12.36 -23.22
N THR A 139 16.53 11.60 -23.33
CA THR A 139 16.50 10.17 -23.68
C THR A 139 15.73 9.35 -22.64
N ALA A 140 15.90 9.67 -21.36
CA ALA A 140 15.15 9.05 -20.27
C ALA A 140 13.65 9.42 -20.32
N GLY A 141 13.32 10.68 -20.64
CA GLY A 141 11.95 11.16 -20.82
C GLY A 141 11.18 10.42 -21.91
N GLU A 142 11.79 10.29 -23.10
CA GLU A 142 11.18 9.56 -24.22
C GLU A 142 10.92 8.08 -23.87
N SER A 143 11.84 7.47 -23.13
CA SER A 143 11.70 6.08 -22.66
C SER A 143 10.57 5.93 -21.64
N ALA A 144 10.43 6.89 -20.72
CA ALA A 144 9.36 6.90 -19.72
C ALA A 144 7.97 7.10 -20.36
N GLU A 145 7.84 8.02 -21.32
CA GLU A 145 6.58 8.26 -22.04
C GLU A 145 6.12 7.04 -22.85
N ALA A 146 7.05 6.29 -23.44
CA ALA A 146 6.71 5.07 -24.19
C ALA A 146 6.09 4.00 -23.29
N VAL A 147 6.60 3.86 -22.06
CA VAL A 147 6.07 2.94 -21.04
C VAL A 147 4.72 3.44 -20.52
N GLN A 148 4.58 4.74 -20.24
CA GLN A 148 3.32 5.34 -19.79
C GLN A 148 2.19 5.16 -20.82
N ARG A 149 2.47 5.36 -22.11
CA ARG A 149 1.49 5.14 -23.19
C ARG A 149 1.01 3.69 -23.30
N VAL A 150 1.86 2.72 -22.96
CA VAL A 150 1.46 1.30 -22.88
C VAL A 150 0.58 1.04 -21.65
N HIS A 151 0.91 1.66 -20.51
CA HIS A 151 0.08 1.57 -19.31
C HIS A 151 -1.29 2.26 -19.47
N ASP A 152 -1.37 3.39 -20.19
CA ASP A 152 -2.64 4.09 -20.45
C ASP A 152 -3.61 3.23 -21.26
N ILE A 153 -3.14 2.53 -22.29
CA ILE A 153 -3.95 1.60 -23.10
C ILE A 153 -4.50 0.45 -22.26
N SER A 154 -3.73 -0.05 -21.28
CA SER A 154 -4.18 -1.05 -20.32
C SER A 154 -5.18 -0.48 -19.32
N SER A 155 -4.93 0.73 -18.81
CA SER A 155 -5.76 1.41 -17.80
C SER A 155 -7.14 1.80 -18.33
N ASP A 156 -7.26 2.15 -19.62
CA ASP A 156 -8.54 2.44 -20.27
C ASP A 156 -9.40 1.15 -20.37
N SER A 157 -8.75 0.00 -20.55
CA SER A 157 -9.41 -1.31 -20.50
C SER A 157 -9.90 -1.67 -19.09
N ASP A 158 -9.14 -1.30 -18.05
CA ASP A 158 -9.50 -1.51 -16.64
C ASP A 158 -10.61 -0.56 -16.18
N GLY A 159 -10.61 0.68 -16.65
CA GLY A 159 -11.70 1.63 -16.46
C GLY A 159 -13.02 1.11 -17.05
N ILE A 160 -12.98 0.59 -18.27
CA ILE A 160 -14.16 -0.04 -18.92
C ILE A 160 -14.61 -1.29 -18.15
N ARG A 161 -13.69 -2.06 -17.56
CA ARG A 161 -13.98 -3.27 -16.78
C ARG A 161 -14.57 -2.95 -15.41
N LEU A 162 -14.07 -1.92 -14.73
CA LEU A 162 -14.60 -1.39 -13.46
C LEU A 162 -15.98 -0.78 -13.65
N GLN A 163 -16.21 -0.07 -14.76
CA GLN A 163 -17.52 0.46 -15.11
C GLN A 163 -18.54 -0.65 -15.34
N LYS A 164 -18.17 -1.72 -16.08
CA LYS A 164 -19.02 -2.91 -16.25
C LYS A 164 -19.33 -3.62 -14.93
N LEU A 165 -18.36 -3.68 -14.02
CA LEU A 165 -18.57 -4.27 -12.70
C LEU A 165 -19.55 -3.43 -11.86
N SER A 166 -19.40 -2.10 -11.90
CA SER A 166 -20.30 -1.16 -11.24
C SER A 166 -21.73 -1.23 -11.79
N ASP A 167 -21.87 -1.37 -13.10
CA ASP A 167 -23.17 -1.55 -13.77
C ASP A 167 -23.83 -2.87 -13.37
N GLU A 168 -23.07 -3.96 -13.26
CA GLU A 168 -23.60 -5.26 -12.84
C GLU A 168 -23.97 -5.28 -11.36
N VAL A 169 -23.19 -4.63 -10.49
CA VAL A 169 -23.53 -4.43 -9.07
C VAL A 169 -24.82 -3.60 -8.94
N SER A 170 -24.94 -2.54 -9.73
CA SER A 170 -26.15 -1.70 -9.78
C SER A 170 -27.38 -2.47 -10.28
N ARG A 171 -27.20 -3.43 -11.19
CA ARG A 171 -28.25 -4.32 -11.68
C ARG A 171 -28.70 -5.31 -10.60
N ILE A 172 -27.75 -5.89 -9.85
CA ILE A 172 -28.04 -6.81 -8.74
C ILE A 172 -28.78 -6.09 -7.60
N ALA A 173 -28.39 -4.85 -7.30
CA ALA A 173 -29.09 -4.04 -6.30
C ALA A 173 -30.56 -3.83 -6.67
N ARG A 174 -30.86 -3.51 -7.95
CA ARG A 174 -32.24 -3.32 -8.43
C ARG A 174 -33.06 -4.61 -8.45
N THR A 175 -32.47 -5.76 -8.79
CA THR A 175 -33.19 -7.04 -8.75
C THR A 175 -33.45 -7.50 -7.31
N LEU A 176 -32.52 -7.27 -6.39
CA LEU A 176 -32.73 -7.50 -4.97
C LEU A 176 -33.86 -6.62 -4.42
N GLU A 177 -33.87 -5.33 -4.76
CA GLU A 177 -34.94 -4.41 -4.36
C GLU A 177 -36.31 -4.82 -4.93
N SER A 178 -36.36 -5.29 -6.18
CA SER A 178 -37.59 -5.83 -6.78
C SER A 178 -38.09 -7.12 -6.11
N LEU A 179 -37.19 -7.94 -5.58
CA LEU A 179 -37.54 -9.19 -4.89
C LEU A 179 -37.98 -8.95 -3.44
N THR A 180 -37.40 -7.94 -2.78
CA THR A 180 -37.77 -7.58 -1.40
C THR A 180 -39.10 -6.82 -1.32
N GLN A 181 -39.48 -6.07 -2.35
CA GLN A 181 -40.76 -5.35 -2.39
C GLN A 181 -41.99 -6.27 -2.58
N ARG A 182 -41.82 -7.58 -2.83
CA ARG A 182 -42.94 -8.49 -3.17
C ARG A 182 -43.40 -9.44 -2.04
N ARG A 183 -43.54 -8.94 -0.81
CA ARG A 183 -44.38 -9.53 0.26
C ARG A 183 -44.79 -8.44 1.26
N PRO A 184 -46.10 -8.16 1.43
CA PRO A 184 -46.88 -8.96 2.38
C PRO A 184 -48.37 -9.14 2.00
N GLN A 185 -49.01 -10.24 2.40
CA GLN A 185 -50.41 -10.24 2.88
C GLN A 185 -50.89 -11.60 3.41
N ALA A 186 -51.84 -11.49 4.34
CA ALA A 186 -52.70 -12.51 4.96
C ALA A 186 -52.15 -13.29 6.17
N ALA A 187 -52.52 -12.82 7.37
CA ALA A 187 -52.66 -13.64 8.57
C ALA A 187 -54.02 -14.37 8.58
N PRO A 188 -54.15 -15.48 9.32
CA PRO A 188 -55.36 -15.68 10.12
C PRO A 188 -55.07 -15.99 11.59
N SER A 189 -56.05 -15.61 12.39
CA SER A 189 -56.20 -15.77 13.85
C SER A 189 -56.54 -17.20 14.26
N PHE A 190 -55.91 -17.73 15.32
CA PHE A 190 -56.53 -18.65 16.28
C PHE A 190 -55.74 -18.69 17.60
N GLU A 191 -56.45 -18.67 18.73
CA GLU A 191 -55.90 -18.76 20.09
C GLU A 191 -55.61 -20.22 20.52
N LEU A 192 -54.48 -20.43 21.20
CA LEU A 192 -54.22 -21.56 22.12
C LEU A 192 -53.14 -21.16 23.14
N GLY A 193 -53.36 -21.55 24.40
CA GLY A 193 -52.66 -21.08 25.62
C GLY A 193 -51.21 -21.56 25.86
N PRO A 194 -50.70 -21.46 27.10
CA PRO A 194 -49.35 -20.98 27.37
C PRO A 194 -48.29 -22.09 27.38
N ARG A 195 -47.20 -21.93 26.63
CA ARG A 195 -45.91 -22.59 26.90
C ARG A 195 -44.71 -21.72 26.48
N ILE A 196 -43.79 -21.65 27.44
CA ILE A 196 -42.42 -21.16 27.50
C ILE A 196 -41.59 -21.47 26.24
N SER A 197 -40.95 -20.45 25.63
CA SER A 197 -39.48 -20.30 25.54
C SER A 197 -39.06 -19.17 24.58
N ASP A 198 -38.07 -18.42 25.02
CA ASP A 198 -37.03 -17.68 24.28
C ASP A 198 -37.39 -16.52 23.33
N ARG A 199 -37.22 -15.33 23.92
CA ARG A 199 -36.82 -14.07 23.28
C ARG A 199 -35.68 -14.28 22.27
N PRO A 200 -35.83 -13.78 21.03
CA PRO A 200 -34.72 -13.26 20.25
C PRO A 200 -34.66 -11.74 20.44
N SER A 201 -33.49 -11.29 20.87
CA SER A 201 -33.07 -9.91 21.06
C SER A 201 -33.18 -9.10 19.76
N ASP A 202 -33.89 -7.98 19.83
CA ASP A 202 -33.68 -6.85 18.92
C ASP A 202 -32.32 -6.23 19.24
N TYR A 203 -31.28 -6.59 18.46
CA TYR A 203 -30.08 -5.77 18.37
C TYR A 203 -29.73 -5.51 16.91
N VAL A 204 -30.19 -4.35 16.45
CA VAL A 204 -29.70 -3.67 15.26
C VAL A 204 -28.44 -2.92 15.67
N GLY A 205 -27.28 -3.32 15.17
CA GLY A 205 -26.06 -2.53 15.33
C GLY A 205 -26.17 -1.24 14.53
N MET A 206 -26.35 -0.10 15.20
CA MET A 206 -26.07 1.23 14.63
C MET A 206 -24.55 1.40 14.42
N PRO A 207 -24.12 2.17 13.41
CA PRO A 207 -22.73 2.61 13.32
C PRO A 207 -22.46 3.64 14.43
N VAL A 208 -21.46 3.39 15.26
CA VAL A 208 -20.95 4.40 16.21
C VAL A 208 -20.05 5.35 15.43
N LEU A 209 -20.52 6.59 15.27
CA LEU A 209 -19.68 7.75 14.98
C LEU A 209 -18.59 7.87 16.06
N ALA A 210 -17.33 7.94 15.64
CA ALA A 210 -16.19 8.16 16.52
C ALA A 210 -16.37 9.48 17.30
N PRO A 211 -16.06 9.53 18.60
CA PRO A 211 -16.01 10.81 19.31
C PRO A 211 -14.74 11.56 18.91
N LEU A 212 -14.92 12.81 18.50
CA LEU A 212 -13.87 13.82 18.47
C LEU A 212 -13.29 13.98 19.88
N GLY A 213 -11.96 14.01 19.98
CA GLY A 213 -11.23 14.55 21.12
C GLY A 213 -11.11 13.61 22.31
N GLY A 214 -9.95 12.98 22.42
CA GLY A 214 -9.55 12.19 23.58
C GLY A 214 -8.05 12.04 23.61
N GLU A 215 -7.36 13.13 23.91
CA GLU A 215 -5.96 13.07 24.33
C GLU A 215 -5.86 12.17 25.57
N SER A 216 -5.05 11.14 25.48
CA SER A 216 -4.54 10.42 26.65
C SER A 216 -3.09 10.07 26.38
N ALA A 217 -2.26 11.11 26.54
CA ALA A 217 -0.89 10.93 26.93
C ALA A 217 -0.87 10.42 28.39
N GLY A 218 -0.28 9.24 28.62
CA GLY A 218 0.18 8.86 29.95
C GLY A 218 0.21 7.36 30.25
N LEU A 219 1.45 6.84 30.33
CA LEU A 219 1.92 5.82 31.30
C LEU A 219 1.81 4.32 30.91
N ASP A 220 2.60 3.91 29.91
CA ASP A 220 3.58 2.81 30.04
C ASP A 220 4.34 2.65 28.70
N GLY A 221 5.65 2.86 28.72
CA GLY A 221 6.52 2.96 27.53
C GLY A 221 6.81 1.66 26.78
N LYS A 222 5.81 0.79 26.60
CA LYS A 222 5.82 -0.26 25.57
C LYS A 222 4.77 0.12 24.56
N GLU A 223 5.20 0.65 23.41
CA GLU A 223 4.25 0.90 22.33
C GLU A 223 3.58 -0.42 21.92
N HIS A 224 2.32 -0.57 22.29
CA HIS A 224 1.55 -1.78 22.04
C HIS A 224 1.25 -1.92 20.54
N VAL A 225 1.38 -3.13 20.02
CA VAL A 225 0.99 -3.43 18.63
C VAL A 225 -0.52 -3.26 18.49
N THR A 226 -0.94 -2.48 17.51
CA THR A 226 -2.36 -2.22 17.24
C THR A 226 -2.90 -3.17 16.17
N ALA A 227 -4.19 -3.50 16.22
CA ALA A 227 -4.82 -4.34 15.20
C ALA A 227 -4.73 -3.72 13.80
N GLN A 228 -4.82 -2.38 13.72
CA GLN A 228 -4.70 -1.65 12.46
C GLN A 228 -3.34 -1.88 11.79
N GLN A 229 -2.23 -1.82 12.54
CA GLN A 229 -0.89 -2.10 12.01
C GLN A 229 -0.79 -3.53 11.43
N VAL A 230 -1.41 -4.51 12.09
CA VAL A 230 -1.43 -5.90 11.62
C VAL A 230 -2.26 -6.02 10.33
N ARG A 231 -3.42 -5.35 10.26
CA ARG A 231 -4.26 -5.34 9.06
C ARG A 231 -3.61 -4.61 7.88
N ASP A 232 -2.88 -3.52 8.14
CA ASP A 232 -2.15 -2.79 7.10
C ASP A 232 -1.04 -3.65 6.49
N LEU A 233 -0.32 -4.43 7.32
CA LEU A 233 0.65 -5.41 6.82
C LEU A 233 -0.03 -6.50 5.97
N LEU A 234 -1.18 -7.02 6.41
CA LEU A 234 -1.94 -8.02 5.63
C LEU A 234 -2.43 -7.44 4.30
N ARG A 235 -2.88 -6.17 4.29
CA ARG A 235 -3.30 -5.45 3.08
C ARG A 235 -2.12 -5.25 2.13
N ALA A 236 -0.97 -4.79 2.62
CA ALA A 236 0.24 -4.62 1.81
C ALA A 236 0.68 -5.95 1.16
N ARG A 237 0.51 -7.08 1.86
CA ARG A 237 0.80 -8.40 1.32
C ARG A 237 -0.17 -8.84 0.23
N ARG A 238 -1.46 -8.52 0.37
CA ARG A 238 -2.49 -8.82 -0.65
C ARG A 238 -2.42 -7.90 -1.86
N LEU A 239 -1.96 -6.67 -1.66
CA LEU A 239 -1.75 -5.70 -2.74
C LEU A 239 -0.83 -6.29 -3.83
N ARG A 240 0.11 -7.17 -3.46
CA ARG A 240 0.97 -7.88 -4.43
C ARG A 240 0.19 -8.64 -5.50
N ASP A 241 -0.98 -9.19 -5.17
CA ASP A 241 -1.79 -9.98 -6.11
C ASP A 241 -2.42 -9.11 -7.23
N GLU A 242 -2.45 -7.79 -7.04
CA GLU A 242 -2.89 -6.83 -8.06
C GLU A 242 -1.80 -6.53 -9.09
N PHE A 243 -0.52 -6.73 -8.74
CA PHE A 243 0.63 -6.39 -9.58
C PHE A 243 1.40 -7.61 -10.09
N LEU A 244 1.24 -8.76 -9.45
CA LEU A 244 1.97 -9.99 -9.73
C LEU A 244 1.01 -11.19 -9.77
N PRO A 245 1.35 -12.29 -10.47
CA PRO A 245 0.54 -13.51 -10.43
C PRO A 245 0.38 -14.02 -8.99
N GLY A 246 -0.83 -13.93 -8.44
CA GLY A 246 -1.11 -14.16 -7.01
C GLY A 246 -0.89 -15.59 -6.52
N ASP A 247 -0.71 -16.56 -7.41
CA ASP A 247 -0.41 -17.95 -7.07
C ASP A 247 1.05 -18.21 -6.66
N LEU A 248 1.96 -17.26 -6.93
CA LEU A 248 3.39 -17.40 -6.65
C LEU A 248 3.82 -16.91 -5.27
N PHE A 249 3.09 -15.96 -4.67
CA PHE A 249 3.55 -15.21 -3.48
C PHE A 249 2.68 -15.42 -2.24
N ALA A 250 1.80 -16.41 -2.27
CA ALA A 250 0.97 -16.80 -1.14
C ALA A 250 1.81 -17.40 0.00
N ASP A 251 1.59 -16.90 1.20
CA ASP A 251 2.13 -17.47 2.43
C ASP A 251 0.97 -17.68 3.41
N PRO A 252 0.17 -18.73 3.17
CA PRO A 252 -1.08 -18.95 3.89
C PRO A 252 -0.84 -19.15 5.38
N ALA A 253 0.34 -19.63 5.79
CA ALA A 253 0.65 -19.82 7.20
C ALA A 253 0.80 -18.47 7.90
N TRP A 254 1.60 -17.57 7.34
CA TRP A 254 1.81 -16.25 7.90
C TRP A 254 0.53 -15.40 7.84
N ASP A 255 -0.19 -15.43 6.73
CA ASP A 255 -1.41 -14.65 6.54
C ASP A 255 -2.50 -15.05 7.55
N MET A 256 -2.63 -16.35 7.86
CA MET A 256 -3.51 -16.84 8.94
C MET A 256 -3.07 -16.39 10.34
N LEU A 257 -1.76 -16.38 10.61
CA LEU A 257 -1.23 -15.92 11.90
C LEU A 257 -1.51 -14.43 12.11
N LEU A 258 -1.31 -13.61 11.08
CA LEU A 258 -1.61 -12.17 11.12
C LEU A 258 -3.10 -11.89 11.29
N ASP A 259 -3.96 -12.59 10.54
CA ASP A 259 -5.42 -12.43 10.63
C ASP A 259 -5.94 -12.74 12.05
N LEU A 260 -5.48 -13.86 12.63
CA LEU A 260 -5.84 -14.25 13.99
C LEU A 260 -5.23 -13.33 15.06
N PHE A 261 -4.06 -12.75 14.80
CA PHE A 261 -3.45 -11.79 15.70
C PHE A 261 -4.21 -10.46 15.72
N ALA A 262 -4.63 -9.96 14.55
CA ALA A 262 -5.50 -8.78 14.46
C ALA A 262 -6.82 -9.02 15.20
N ALA A 263 -7.50 -10.15 14.92
CA ALA A 263 -8.74 -10.51 15.61
C ALA A 263 -8.56 -10.65 17.13
N ARG A 264 -7.42 -11.19 17.59
CA ARG A 264 -7.12 -11.27 19.03
C ARG A 264 -6.98 -9.89 19.68
N LEU A 265 -6.33 -8.94 19.01
CA LEU A 265 -6.19 -7.56 19.49
C LEU A 265 -7.55 -6.84 19.55
N GLU A 266 -8.50 -7.23 18.69
CA GLU A 266 -9.88 -6.70 18.65
C GLU A 266 -10.86 -7.50 19.51
N GLN A 267 -10.39 -8.56 20.17
CA GLN A 267 -11.22 -9.49 20.93
C GLN A 267 -12.33 -10.17 20.12
N GLU A 268 -12.08 -10.39 18.83
CA GLU A 268 -12.98 -11.07 17.91
C GLU A 268 -12.67 -12.58 17.82
N ARG A 269 -13.70 -13.38 17.49
CA ARG A 269 -13.58 -14.83 17.26
C ARG A 269 -13.58 -15.11 15.75
N VAL A 270 -12.63 -15.89 15.27
CA VAL A 270 -12.51 -16.21 13.84
C VAL A 270 -13.00 -17.63 13.54
N SER A 271 -13.94 -17.76 12.61
CA SER A 271 -14.42 -19.07 12.15
C SER A 271 -13.44 -19.71 11.17
N VAL A 272 -13.47 -21.05 11.03
CA VAL A 272 -12.67 -21.76 10.03
C VAL A 272 -12.89 -21.20 8.61
N SER A 273 -14.14 -20.93 8.24
CA SER A 273 -14.47 -20.38 6.91
C SER A 273 -13.87 -18.99 6.68
N SER A 274 -13.90 -18.12 7.69
CA SER A 274 -13.27 -16.79 7.63
C SER A 274 -11.75 -16.90 7.50
N LEU A 275 -11.14 -17.80 8.26
CA LEU A 275 -9.68 -18.02 8.22
C LEU A 275 -9.22 -18.59 6.88
N CYS A 276 -10.04 -19.43 6.23
CA CYS A 276 -9.77 -19.91 4.87
C CYS A 276 -9.74 -18.76 3.86
N ILE A 277 -10.66 -17.79 3.96
CA ILE A 277 -10.63 -16.59 3.11
C ILE A 277 -9.36 -15.78 3.38
N ALA A 278 -8.99 -15.63 4.65
CA ALA A 278 -7.83 -14.84 5.03
C ALA A 278 -6.51 -15.37 4.47
N SER A 279 -6.43 -16.69 4.25
CA SER A 279 -5.23 -17.39 3.79
C SER A 279 -4.86 -17.22 2.32
N ALA A 280 -5.72 -16.59 1.51
CA ALA A 280 -5.52 -16.36 0.08
C ALA A 280 -5.20 -17.63 -0.76
N VAL A 281 -5.54 -18.83 -0.28
CA VAL A 281 -5.36 -20.10 -1.00
C VAL A 281 -6.68 -20.89 -1.08
N PRO A 282 -6.80 -21.87 -2.00
CA PRO A 282 -8.00 -22.70 -2.09
C PRO A 282 -8.39 -23.35 -0.75
N PRO A 283 -9.69 -23.54 -0.45
CA PRO A 283 -10.15 -23.98 0.88
C PRO A 283 -9.53 -25.29 1.37
N THR A 284 -9.30 -26.27 0.49
CA THR A 284 -8.67 -27.55 0.86
C THR A 284 -7.21 -27.39 1.28
N THR A 285 -6.49 -26.45 0.67
CA THR A 285 -5.13 -26.07 1.04
C THR A 285 -5.12 -25.33 2.37
N ALA A 286 -6.05 -24.40 2.58
CA ALA A 286 -6.21 -23.67 3.84
C ALA A 286 -6.49 -24.63 5.01
N LEU A 287 -7.41 -25.57 4.85
CA LEU A 287 -7.73 -26.57 5.88
C LEU A 287 -6.52 -27.43 6.27
N ARG A 288 -5.65 -27.77 5.31
CA ARG A 288 -4.39 -28.47 5.58
C ARG A 288 -3.45 -27.61 6.43
N TRP A 289 -3.29 -26.33 6.10
CA TRP A 289 -2.49 -25.40 6.89
C TRP A 289 -3.03 -25.17 8.29
N ILE A 290 -4.34 -24.99 8.45
CA ILE A 290 -4.98 -24.89 9.77
C ILE A 290 -4.66 -26.13 10.61
N ARG A 291 -4.74 -27.33 10.02
CA ARG A 291 -4.35 -28.57 10.71
C ARG A 291 -2.87 -28.55 11.10
N THR A 292 -1.96 -28.27 10.16
CA THR A 292 -0.52 -28.24 10.43
C THR A 292 -0.15 -27.23 11.52
N LEU A 293 -0.70 -26.01 11.48
CA LEU A 293 -0.44 -24.98 12.48
C LEU A 293 -1.05 -25.31 13.85
N THR A 294 -2.19 -26.00 13.88
CA THR A 294 -2.77 -26.53 15.13
C THR A 294 -1.88 -27.64 15.72
N GLU A 295 -1.39 -28.58 14.90
CA GLU A 295 -0.48 -29.65 15.32
C GLU A 295 0.87 -29.11 15.83
N LYS A 296 1.32 -27.98 15.29
CA LYS A 296 2.52 -27.25 15.75
C LYS A 296 2.27 -26.39 16.99
N GLY A 297 1.05 -26.34 17.51
CA GLY A 297 0.70 -25.57 18.70
C GLY A 297 0.72 -24.04 18.49
N LEU A 298 0.62 -23.58 17.23
CA LEU A 298 0.53 -22.15 16.90
C LEU A 298 -0.93 -21.67 16.91
N LEU A 299 -1.87 -22.55 16.57
CA LEU A 299 -3.30 -22.30 16.60
C LEU A 299 -4.00 -23.21 17.61
N GLN A 300 -5.13 -22.75 18.14
CA GLN A 300 -6.01 -23.52 19.01
C GLN A 300 -7.42 -23.57 18.44
N ARG A 301 -8.06 -24.74 18.51
CA ARG A 301 -9.47 -24.91 18.15
C ARG A 301 -10.34 -24.69 19.37
N GLN A 302 -11.33 -23.83 19.24
CA GLN A 302 -12.32 -23.56 20.28
C GLN A 302 -13.69 -23.95 19.75
N ALA A 303 -14.35 -24.90 20.42
CA ALA A 303 -15.75 -25.21 20.12
C ALA A 303 -16.61 -23.99 20.48
N ASP A 304 -17.64 -23.70 19.69
CA ASP A 304 -18.65 -22.74 20.09
C ASP A 304 -19.50 -23.35 21.22
N PRO A 305 -19.59 -22.71 22.41
CA PRO A 305 -20.43 -23.21 23.50
C PRO A 305 -21.93 -23.28 23.14
N HIS A 306 -22.36 -22.53 22.13
CA HIS A 306 -23.77 -22.39 21.75
C HIS A 306 -24.13 -23.17 20.47
N ASP A 307 -23.13 -23.61 19.69
CA ASP A 307 -23.32 -24.38 18.46
C ASP A 307 -22.17 -25.37 18.25
N GLY A 308 -22.37 -26.65 18.61
CA GLY A 308 -21.37 -27.70 18.44
C GLY A 308 -20.94 -27.98 16.98
N ARG A 309 -21.59 -27.37 15.98
CA ARG A 309 -21.20 -27.45 14.57
C ARG A 309 -20.18 -26.37 14.18
N ARG A 310 -20.04 -25.31 14.99
CA ARG A 310 -19.12 -24.20 14.74
C ARG A 310 -17.84 -24.37 15.54
N ILE A 311 -16.72 -24.33 14.83
CA ILE A 311 -15.38 -24.34 15.41
C ILE A 311 -14.75 -22.99 15.10
N PHE A 312 -14.35 -22.30 16.14
CA PHE A 312 -13.53 -21.10 16.06
C PHE A 312 -12.05 -21.50 16.15
N ILE A 313 -11.22 -20.72 15.47
CA ILE A 313 -9.78 -20.83 15.53
C ILE A 313 -9.27 -19.59 16.25
N ALA A 314 -8.35 -19.80 17.18
CA ALA A 314 -7.68 -18.73 17.89
C ALA A 314 -6.17 -18.91 17.79
N LEU A 315 -5.45 -17.80 17.89
CA LEU A 315 -4.00 -17.80 18.01
C LEU A 315 -3.60 -18.30 19.40
N ALA A 316 -2.66 -19.24 19.48
CA ALA A 316 -2.10 -19.70 20.75
C ALA A 316 -1.31 -18.58 21.44
N ASP A 317 -1.26 -18.58 22.78
CA ASP A 317 -0.63 -17.49 23.55
C ASP A 317 0.86 -17.32 23.26
N ASN A 318 1.58 -18.42 23.07
CA ASN A 318 2.99 -18.42 22.66
C ASN A 318 3.19 -17.80 21.27
N ALA A 319 2.30 -18.09 20.32
CA ALA A 319 2.34 -17.51 18.98
C ALA A 319 2.02 -16.01 19.02
N ALA A 320 1.07 -15.59 19.87
CA ALA A 320 0.75 -14.17 20.06
C ALA A 320 1.93 -13.39 20.68
N ALA A 321 2.61 -13.98 21.67
CA ALA A 321 3.82 -13.41 22.25
C ALA A 321 4.94 -13.27 21.21
N ALA A 322 5.19 -14.33 20.42
CA ALA A 322 6.20 -14.31 19.36
C ALA A 322 5.90 -13.27 18.27
N LEU A 323 4.64 -13.10 17.87
CA LEU A 323 4.24 -12.05 16.93
C LEU A 323 4.43 -10.66 17.54
N THR A 324 4.08 -10.48 18.81
CA THR A 324 4.31 -9.19 19.52
C THR A 324 5.81 -8.85 19.55
N GLU A 325 6.67 -9.81 19.86
CA GLU A 325 8.13 -9.64 19.82
C GLU A 325 8.61 -9.35 18.40
N TRP A 326 8.12 -10.07 17.39
CA TRP A 326 8.44 -9.83 15.99
C TRP A 326 8.06 -8.40 15.58
N PHE A 327 6.86 -7.93 15.87
CA PHE A 327 6.45 -6.55 15.57
C PHE A 327 7.33 -5.54 16.32
N SER A 328 7.69 -5.80 17.58
CA SER A 328 8.60 -4.92 18.33
C SER A 328 10.01 -4.86 17.74
N ALA A 329 10.51 -5.98 17.21
CA ALA A 329 11.82 -6.07 16.56
C ALA A 329 11.78 -5.41 15.18
N SER A 330 10.76 -5.69 14.37
CA SER A 330 10.52 -5.10 13.05
C SER A 330 10.43 -3.57 13.13
N ARG A 331 9.84 -3.04 14.20
CA ARG A 331 9.82 -1.61 14.47
C ARG A 331 11.19 -1.02 14.75
N ARG A 332 12.11 -1.74 15.40
CA ARG A 332 13.49 -1.24 15.60
C ARG A 332 14.20 -1.01 14.27
N PHE A 333 13.87 -1.77 13.23
CA PHE A 333 14.39 -1.52 11.88
C PHE A 333 13.78 -0.25 11.24
N LEU A 334 12.53 0.09 11.57
CA LEU A 334 11.84 1.32 11.11
C LEU A 334 12.07 2.54 12.01
N SER A 335 12.55 2.37 13.25
CA SER A 335 12.72 3.43 14.25
C SER A 335 14.19 3.78 14.53
N TYR A 336 15.16 3.09 13.93
CA TYR A 336 16.58 3.43 14.08
C TYR A 336 16.96 4.75 13.38
N GLU A 337 16.05 5.33 12.59
CA GLU A 337 16.23 6.61 11.88
C GLU A 337 15.91 7.86 12.74
N GLY A 338 15.45 7.73 13.99
CA GLY A 338 14.87 8.85 14.76
C GLY A 338 15.66 9.38 15.98
N ARG A 339 16.88 8.91 16.27
CA ARG A 339 17.66 9.37 17.44
C ARG A 339 19.05 9.86 17.06
N SER A 340 19.12 11.02 16.41
CA SER A 340 20.29 11.91 16.47
C SER A 340 19.80 13.35 16.35
N GLY A 341 19.67 14.02 17.48
CA GLY A 341 19.30 15.44 17.50
C GLY A 341 18.58 15.87 18.77
N SER A 342 19.24 15.82 19.93
CA SER A 342 18.87 16.69 21.06
C SER A 342 19.98 16.77 22.12
N LEU A 343 20.80 17.82 22.01
CA LEU A 343 21.57 18.51 23.05
C LEU A 343 21.99 19.84 22.40
N ILE A 344 21.22 20.95 22.47
CA ILE A 344 21.09 21.93 23.59
C ILE A 344 22.48 22.39 24.05
N ASP A 345 22.91 23.67 24.08
CA ASP A 345 22.45 24.99 23.63
C ASP A 345 23.70 25.91 23.67
N PRO A 346 23.81 27.02 22.91
CA PRO A 346 24.93 27.96 23.01
C PRO A 346 24.68 29.03 24.08
N VAL A 347 25.70 29.33 24.89
CA VAL A 347 25.84 30.57 25.69
C VAL A 347 26.95 31.41 25.11
#